data_AF-A0A7K3B9X2-F1
#
_entry.id   AF-A0A7K3B9X2-F1
#
_cell.length_a   1.000
_cell.length_b   1.000
_cell.length_c   1.000
_cell.angle_alpha   90.00
_cell.angle_beta   90.00
_cell.angle_gamma   90.00
#
_symmetry.space_group_name_H-M   'P 1'
#
loop_
_entity.id
_entity.type
_entity.pdbx_description
1 polymer ?
#
loop_
_entity_poly.entity_id
_entity_poly.type
_entity_poly.pdbx_seq_one_letter_code
_entity_poly.pdbx_strand_id
1 'polypeptide(L)'
;MTDTATATAAGLDPATLRDLLRVAGAPDFHRWQDQIRRTGGCSDPIHLTGYTKTLDRATGTVLHTYSTDTDPGGRLRVACGNRRASRCPACAWTYAGDTYHLIRAGLVGDPGKGTPETVRVHPKVFATLTAPSFGPVHNRPLSGSCRCGLRHSEDDTALGAPLDPDGYDYAGAVLWNNYASDLWRYFTIYLRREIAARAGLTQKAAREQCRVSFGKVAEYQRRGAVHFHAVVRFDGPDGPDSPPPPWATLDLLTDAIHAAARRVTVPVPAAENQPARTLRWGTQLDVQPIRSADAGTDGELTEQAVASYVAKYATKAAETTGTVDR
;
A
#
# COMPACT_ATOMS: atom_id res chain seq x y z
N MET A 1 -17.06 41.02 -20.27
CA MET A 1 -17.20 41.55 -18.90
C MET A 1 -16.09 40.95 -18.07
N THR A 2 -15.03 41.73 -17.86
CA THR A 2 -13.87 41.40 -17.03
C THR A 2 -14.22 41.68 -15.57
N ASP A 3 -14.43 40.60 -14.81
CA ASP A 3 -14.72 40.67 -13.37
C ASP A 3 -13.45 41.13 -12.64
N THR A 4 -13.39 42.42 -12.32
CA THR A 4 -12.24 43.03 -11.67
C THR A 4 -12.42 42.83 -10.16
N ALA A 5 -12.14 41.61 -9.68
CA ALA A 5 -12.09 41.32 -8.26
C ALA A 5 -11.04 42.25 -7.63
N THR A 6 -11.51 43.26 -6.90
CA THR A 6 -10.65 44.28 -6.28
C THR A 6 -9.93 43.64 -5.10
N ALA A 7 -8.76 43.06 -5.37
CA ALA A 7 -7.89 42.53 -4.34
C ALA A 7 -7.47 43.65 -3.37
N THR A 8 -7.53 43.36 -2.07
CA THR A 8 -7.05 44.24 -1.00
C THR A 8 -5.51 44.35 -1.03
N ALA A 9 -4.94 45.23 -0.21
CA ALA A 9 -3.48 45.40 -0.10
C ALA A 9 -2.72 44.09 0.25
N ALA A 10 -3.41 43.08 0.78
CA ALA A 10 -2.88 41.75 1.08
C ALA A 10 -3.03 40.74 -0.09
N GLY A 11 -3.50 41.17 -1.27
CA GLY A 11 -3.74 40.30 -2.42
C GLY A 11 -4.97 39.39 -2.30
N LEU A 12 -5.79 39.58 -1.26
CA LEU A 12 -7.02 38.80 -1.02
C LEU A 12 -8.24 39.58 -1.49
N ASP A 13 -9.22 38.89 -2.06
CA ASP A 13 -10.52 39.50 -2.35
C ASP A 13 -11.22 39.94 -1.03
N PRO A 14 -12.18 40.88 -1.10
CA PRO A 14 -12.79 41.43 0.11
C PRO A 14 -13.57 40.42 0.95
N ALA A 15 -14.12 39.34 0.35
CA ALA A 15 -14.83 38.31 1.12
C ALA A 15 -13.84 37.48 1.93
N THR A 16 -12.75 37.03 1.29
CA THR A 16 -11.69 36.28 1.96
C THR A 16 -11.03 37.10 3.06
N LEU A 17 -10.76 38.39 2.86
CA LEU A 17 -10.22 39.25 3.91
C LEU A 17 -11.18 39.39 5.10
N ARG A 18 -12.48 39.59 4.85
CA ARG A 18 -13.48 39.65 5.94
C ARG A 18 -13.56 38.36 6.72
N ASP A 19 -13.53 37.22 6.04
CA ASP A 19 -13.54 35.91 6.70
C ASP A 19 -12.28 35.67 7.53
N LEU A 20 -11.11 36.06 7.01
CA LEU A 20 -9.85 36.02 7.76
C LEU A 20 -9.95 36.84 9.05
N LEU A 21 -10.39 38.09 8.95
CA LEU A 21 -10.54 38.97 10.12
C LEU A 21 -11.57 38.43 11.13
N ARG A 22 -12.68 37.86 10.64
CA ARG A 22 -13.69 37.20 11.48
C ARG A 22 -13.11 36.02 12.25
N VAL A 23 -12.36 35.14 11.59
CA VAL A 23 -11.74 33.98 12.25
C VAL A 23 -10.64 34.42 13.21
N ALA A 24 -9.77 35.34 12.81
CA ALA A 24 -8.66 35.83 13.62
C ALA A 24 -9.13 36.61 14.86
N GLY A 25 -10.26 37.32 14.77
CA GLY A 25 -10.87 38.04 15.89
C GLY A 25 -11.77 37.19 16.79
N ALA A 26 -11.95 35.90 16.51
CA ALA A 26 -12.84 35.04 17.28
C ALA A 26 -12.22 34.69 18.66
N PRO A 27 -13.00 34.68 19.78
CA PRO A 27 -12.47 34.35 21.11
C PRO A 27 -11.82 32.97 21.21
N ASP A 28 -12.25 32.04 20.35
CA ASP A 28 -11.81 30.65 20.28
C ASP A 28 -10.76 30.41 19.16
N PHE A 29 -10.16 31.48 18.62
CA PHE A 29 -9.19 31.40 17.52
C PHE A 29 -8.01 30.48 17.82
N HIS A 30 -7.45 30.52 19.04
CA HIS A 30 -6.35 29.62 19.42
C HIS A 30 -6.75 28.15 19.34
N ARG A 31 -7.95 27.81 19.81
CA ARG A 31 -8.49 26.46 19.73
C ARG A 31 -8.72 26.05 18.28
N TRP A 32 -9.21 26.97 17.44
CA TRP A 32 -9.38 26.73 16.01
C TRP A 32 -8.03 26.48 15.34
N GLN A 33 -7.03 27.31 15.62
CA GLN A 33 -5.67 27.16 15.09
C GLN A 33 -5.05 25.82 15.50
N ASP A 34 -5.23 25.40 16.74
CA ASP A 34 -4.78 24.10 17.22
C ASP A 34 -5.46 22.94 16.48
N GLN A 35 -6.78 23.03 16.23
CA GLN A 35 -7.47 22.02 15.42
C GLN A 35 -6.88 21.96 14.00
N ILE A 36 -6.65 23.11 13.34
CA ILE A 36 -6.08 23.17 11.99
C ILE A 36 -4.65 22.61 11.97
N ARG A 37 -3.81 22.91 12.97
CA ARG A 37 -2.46 22.33 13.04
C ARG A 37 -2.50 20.81 13.19
N ARG A 38 -3.44 20.28 14.00
CA ARG A 38 -3.60 18.84 14.21
C ARG A 38 -4.07 18.08 12.99
N THR A 39 -4.73 18.73 12.02
CA THR A 39 -5.07 18.06 10.74
C THR A 39 -3.87 17.91 9.81
N GLY A 40 -2.73 18.54 10.11
CA GLY A 40 -1.49 18.36 9.36
C GLY A 40 -1.56 18.85 7.92
N GLY A 41 -2.42 19.82 7.61
CA GLY A 41 -2.63 20.32 6.25
C GLY A 41 -3.60 19.50 5.41
N CYS A 42 -4.44 18.67 6.04
CA CYS A 42 -5.51 17.94 5.35
C CYS A 42 -6.40 18.87 4.51
N SER A 43 -6.62 18.51 3.24
CA SER A 43 -7.39 19.30 2.28
C SER A 43 -8.90 19.27 2.52
N ASP A 44 -9.41 18.17 3.07
CA ASP A 44 -10.84 17.96 3.33
C ASP A 44 -11.03 17.20 4.66
N PRO A 45 -10.84 17.86 5.81
CA PRO A 45 -10.91 17.21 7.11
C PRO A 45 -12.32 16.72 7.44
N ILE A 46 -12.41 15.57 8.11
CA ILE A 46 -13.67 15.04 8.64
C ILE A 46 -14.11 15.91 9.80
N HIS A 47 -15.39 16.31 9.80
CA HIS A 47 -16.01 17.09 10.87
C HIS A 47 -16.83 16.17 11.77
N LEU A 48 -16.40 16.05 13.02
CA LEU A 48 -17.12 15.30 14.05
C LEU A 48 -17.90 16.26 14.94
N THR A 49 -19.09 15.83 15.37
CA THR A 49 -19.93 16.52 16.35
C THR A 49 -20.35 15.52 17.42
N GLY A 50 -20.27 15.90 18.68
CA GLY A 50 -20.67 15.06 19.80
C GLY A 50 -19.83 15.29 21.04
N TYR A 51 -19.88 14.32 21.95
CA TYR A 51 -19.18 14.40 23.23
C TYR A 51 -18.57 13.05 23.61
N THR A 52 -17.55 13.07 24.47
CA THR A 52 -16.97 11.90 25.09
C THR A 52 -16.98 12.06 26.61
N LYS A 53 -17.19 10.95 27.33
CA LYS A 53 -17.02 10.87 28.78
C LYS A 53 -16.12 9.69 29.08
N THR A 54 -15.03 9.95 29.79
CA THR A 54 -14.18 8.90 30.36
C THR A 54 -14.63 8.67 31.79
N LEU A 55 -15.01 7.42 32.10
CA LEU A 55 -15.48 7.03 33.42
C LEU A 55 -14.45 6.10 34.06
N ASP A 56 -14.29 6.22 35.38
CA ASP A 56 -13.64 5.18 36.17
C ASP A 56 -14.50 3.93 36.16
N ARG A 57 -13.90 2.79 35.78
CA ARG A 57 -14.65 1.54 35.55
C ARG A 57 -15.25 0.96 36.83
N ALA A 58 -14.58 1.14 37.97
CA ALA A 58 -14.99 0.52 39.23
C ALA A 58 -16.06 1.35 39.95
N THR A 59 -15.95 2.68 39.89
CA THR A 59 -16.79 3.62 40.64
C THR A 59 -17.85 4.31 39.79
N GLY A 60 -17.70 4.32 38.46
CA GLY A 60 -18.55 5.07 37.55
C GLY A 60 -18.31 6.58 37.56
N THR A 61 -17.30 7.06 38.30
CA THR A 61 -16.96 8.48 38.41
C THR A 61 -16.50 9.04 37.07
N VAL A 62 -17.00 10.23 36.68
CA VAL A 62 -16.53 10.91 35.46
C VAL A 62 -15.13 11.47 35.70
N LEU A 63 -14.15 10.93 34.98
CA LEU A 63 -12.76 11.39 35.01
C LEU A 63 -12.51 12.53 34.02
N HIS A 64 -13.16 12.50 32.86
CA HIS A 64 -13.00 13.51 31.82
C HIS A 64 -14.27 13.63 30.99
N THR A 65 -14.63 14.85 30.59
CA THR A 65 -15.70 15.13 29.63
C THR A 65 -15.17 16.06 28.55
N TYR A 66 -15.55 15.80 27.32
CA TYR A 66 -15.26 16.65 26.17
C TYR A 66 -16.54 16.77 25.34
N SER A 67 -16.87 17.97 24.86
CA SER A 67 -17.97 18.21 23.92
C SER A 67 -17.52 19.15 22.81
N THR A 68 -17.97 18.89 21.58
CA THR A 68 -17.73 19.80 20.45
C THR A 68 -18.58 21.07 20.52
N ASP A 69 -19.57 21.14 21.42
CA ASP A 69 -20.37 22.36 21.64
C ASP A 69 -19.51 23.55 22.07
N THR A 70 -18.39 23.26 22.75
CA THR A 70 -17.39 24.24 23.18
C THR A 70 -16.25 24.41 22.17
N ASP A 71 -16.29 23.71 21.04
CA ASP A 71 -15.28 23.83 19.99
C ASP A 71 -15.67 24.84 18.90
N PRO A 72 -14.68 25.46 18.23
CA PRO A 72 -14.91 26.39 17.13
C PRO A 72 -15.80 25.87 16.01
N GLY A 73 -16.99 26.44 15.95
CA GLY A 73 -18.04 26.06 15.00
C GLY A 73 -18.74 24.75 15.34
N GLY A 74 -18.77 24.34 16.62
CA GLY A 74 -19.54 23.19 17.10
C GLY A 74 -18.94 21.84 16.68
N ARG A 75 -17.67 21.80 16.25
CA ARG A 75 -17.08 20.63 15.58
C ARG A 75 -15.60 20.42 15.88
N LEU A 76 -15.21 19.15 15.85
CA LEU A 76 -13.82 18.71 15.84
C LEU A 76 -13.40 18.34 14.42
N ARG A 77 -12.27 18.90 13.97
CA ARG A 77 -11.65 18.56 12.68
C ARG A 77 -10.63 17.44 12.87
N VAL A 78 -10.76 16.38 12.09
CA VAL A 78 -9.81 15.26 12.05
C VAL A 78 -9.31 15.10 10.61
N ALA A 79 -8.02 14.82 10.44
CA ALA A 79 -7.46 14.55 9.12
C ALA A 79 -8.23 13.39 8.45
N CYS A 80 -8.55 13.51 7.17
CA CYS A 80 -9.36 12.51 6.46
C CYS A 80 -8.71 11.14 6.33
N GLY A 81 -7.38 11.05 6.48
CA GLY A 81 -6.63 9.82 6.30
C GLY A 81 -6.69 9.25 4.87
N ASN A 82 -7.15 10.05 3.91
CA ASN A 82 -7.25 9.62 2.51
C ASN A 82 -5.85 9.43 1.95
N ARG A 83 -5.62 8.26 1.35
CA ARG A 83 -4.32 7.84 0.82
C ARG A 83 -4.06 8.30 -0.62
N ARG A 84 -5.10 8.83 -1.28
CA ARG A 84 -5.02 9.40 -2.63
C ARG A 84 -4.48 10.82 -2.57
N ALA A 85 -3.32 11.06 -3.16
CA ALA A 85 -2.76 12.40 -3.27
C ALA A 85 -3.64 13.31 -4.14
N SER A 86 -4.38 12.75 -5.11
CA SER A 86 -5.40 13.50 -5.88
C SER A 86 -6.51 14.09 -5.01
N ARG A 87 -6.81 13.48 -3.85
CA ARG A 87 -7.85 13.94 -2.91
C ARG A 87 -7.31 14.75 -1.75
N CYS A 88 -6.20 14.30 -1.18
CA CYS A 88 -5.57 14.98 -0.06
C CYS A 88 -4.06 14.74 -0.10
N PRO A 89 -3.27 15.64 -0.73
CA PRO A 89 -1.82 15.50 -0.82
C PRO A 89 -1.14 15.33 0.54
N ALA A 90 -1.58 16.08 1.57
CA ALA A 90 -0.99 16.02 2.90
C ALA A 90 -1.17 14.65 3.58
N CYS A 91 -2.39 14.14 3.70
CA CYS A 91 -2.65 12.83 4.30
C CYS A 91 -1.99 11.69 3.52
N ALA A 92 -1.97 11.76 2.19
CA ALA A 92 -1.29 10.77 1.36
C ALA A 92 0.23 10.78 1.60
N TRP A 93 0.84 11.98 1.71
CA TRP A 93 2.27 12.13 2.02
C TRP A 93 2.63 11.55 3.39
N THR A 94 1.86 11.87 4.43
CA THR A 94 2.06 11.30 5.76
C THR A 94 1.96 9.78 5.72
N TYR A 95 0.94 9.22 5.07
CA TYR A 95 0.77 7.77 4.95
C TYR A 95 1.94 7.10 4.22
N ALA A 96 2.44 7.71 3.12
CA ALA A 96 3.61 7.22 2.41
C ALA A 96 4.87 7.23 3.30
N GLY A 97 5.08 8.33 4.05
CA GLY A 97 6.19 8.46 5.00
C GLY A 97 6.13 7.44 6.13
N ASP A 98 4.97 7.23 6.73
CA ASP A 98 4.76 6.22 7.77
C ASP A 98 5.04 4.81 7.22
N THR A 99 4.54 4.51 6.01
CA THR A 99 4.79 3.23 5.35
C THR A 99 6.29 3.02 5.08
N TYR A 100 6.98 4.06 4.59
CA TYR A 100 8.44 4.04 4.40
C TYR A 100 9.16 3.66 5.68
N HIS A 101 8.82 4.33 6.78
CA HIS A 101 9.47 4.12 8.07
C HIS A 101 9.20 2.74 8.65
N LEU A 102 7.99 2.19 8.50
CA LEU A 102 7.64 0.83 8.94
C LEU A 102 8.39 -0.23 8.14
N ILE A 103 8.38 -0.13 6.80
CA ILE A 103 9.07 -1.10 5.94
C ILE A 103 10.58 -1.01 6.15
N ARG A 104 11.14 0.20 6.21
CA ARG A 104 12.57 0.41 6.48
C ARG A 104 12.97 -0.22 7.82
N ALA A 105 12.22 0.03 8.90
CA ALA A 105 12.51 -0.59 10.19
C ALA A 105 12.51 -2.13 10.12
N GLY A 106 11.58 -2.72 9.37
CA GLY A 106 11.54 -4.15 9.10
C GLY A 106 12.65 -4.67 8.18
N LEU A 107 13.37 -3.82 7.45
CA LEU A 107 14.47 -4.24 6.58
C LEU A 107 15.82 -4.07 7.25
N VAL A 108 16.03 -2.91 7.87
CA VAL A 108 17.34 -2.47 8.39
C VAL A 108 17.44 -2.46 9.91
N GLY A 109 16.32 -2.61 10.62
CA GLY A 109 16.21 -2.36 12.05
C GLY A 109 15.98 -0.88 12.37
N ASP A 110 15.30 -0.66 13.50
CA ASP A 110 15.09 0.64 14.14
C ASP A 110 14.67 0.36 15.61
N PRO A 111 15.60 0.38 16.58
CA PRO A 111 15.28 0.10 17.98
C PRO A 111 14.24 1.07 18.57
N GLY A 112 14.19 2.32 18.08
CA GLY A 112 13.16 3.30 18.46
C GLY A 112 11.75 2.91 18.00
N LYS A 113 11.65 1.99 17.04
CA LYS A 113 10.39 1.36 16.58
C LYS A 113 10.27 -0.11 16.98
N GLY A 114 11.10 -0.59 17.90
CA GLY A 114 11.05 -1.95 18.42
C GLY A 114 11.48 -3.03 17.44
N THR A 115 12.36 -2.71 16.47
CA THR A 115 12.99 -3.71 15.60
C THR A 115 14.51 -3.63 15.74
N PRO A 116 15.21 -4.71 16.12
CA PRO A 116 16.67 -4.67 16.28
C PRO A 116 17.39 -4.62 14.93
N GLU A 117 18.61 -4.10 14.93
CA GLU A 117 19.46 -4.00 13.73
C GLU A 117 19.91 -5.36 13.19
N THR A 118 19.83 -6.41 14.01
CA THR A 118 20.15 -7.80 13.64
C THR A 118 19.26 -8.32 12.51
N VAL A 119 18.07 -7.74 12.28
CA VAL A 119 17.20 -8.14 11.15
C VAL A 119 17.82 -7.91 9.78
N ARG A 120 18.89 -7.12 9.68
CA ARG A 120 19.65 -6.92 8.44
C ARG A 120 20.17 -8.23 7.85
N VAL A 121 20.57 -9.17 8.71
CA VAL A 121 21.12 -10.46 8.26
C VAL A 121 20.07 -11.56 8.13
N HIS A 122 18.81 -11.29 8.48
CA HIS A 122 17.73 -12.25 8.32
C HIS A 122 17.43 -12.47 6.83
N PRO A 123 17.26 -13.72 6.34
CA PRO A 123 16.96 -13.97 4.94
C PRO A 123 15.64 -13.32 4.53
N LYS A 124 15.70 -12.52 3.47
CA LYS A 124 14.59 -11.72 2.99
C LYS A 124 14.62 -11.55 1.48
N VAL A 125 13.43 -11.53 0.88
CA VAL A 125 13.24 -11.33 -0.56
C VAL A 125 12.18 -10.28 -0.83
N PHE A 126 12.31 -9.63 -1.98
CA PHE A 126 11.28 -8.83 -2.62
C PHE A 126 10.68 -9.66 -3.76
N ALA A 127 9.41 -10.05 -3.61
CA ALA A 127 8.69 -10.86 -4.57
C ALA A 127 7.61 -10.05 -5.28
N THR A 128 7.52 -10.18 -6.61
CA THR A 128 6.50 -9.56 -7.45
C THR A 128 5.64 -10.64 -8.10
N LEU A 129 4.37 -10.71 -7.71
CA LEU A 129 3.38 -11.65 -8.27
C LEU A 129 2.42 -10.92 -9.21
N THR A 130 2.27 -11.40 -10.44
CA THR A 130 1.50 -10.73 -11.49
C THR A 130 0.30 -11.54 -11.97
N ALA A 131 -0.64 -10.85 -12.61
CA ALA A 131 -1.74 -11.44 -13.33
C ALA A 131 -1.28 -12.20 -14.59
N PRO A 132 -2.01 -13.24 -15.03
CA PRO A 132 -1.83 -13.81 -16.37
C PRO A 132 -2.14 -12.78 -17.46
N SER A 133 -1.93 -13.17 -18.72
CA SER A 133 -2.40 -12.37 -19.86
C SER A 133 -3.89 -12.62 -20.09
N PHE A 134 -4.64 -11.56 -20.41
CA PHE A 134 -6.05 -11.62 -20.85
C PHE A 134 -6.21 -11.29 -22.34
N GLY A 135 -5.08 -11.10 -23.04
CA GLY A 135 -5.01 -10.62 -24.42
C GLY A 135 -3.82 -9.69 -24.59
N PRO A 136 -3.33 -9.50 -25.82
CA PRO A 136 -2.22 -8.60 -26.07
C PRO A 136 -2.64 -7.14 -25.87
N VAL A 137 -1.78 -6.37 -25.20
CA VAL A 137 -1.99 -4.94 -24.92
C VAL A 137 -0.87 -4.11 -25.51
N HIS A 138 -1.15 -2.83 -25.74
CA HIS A 138 -0.11 -1.85 -26.04
C HIS A 138 0.89 -1.77 -24.89
N ASN A 139 2.18 -1.81 -25.22
CA ASN A 139 3.28 -1.81 -24.26
C ASN A 139 4.49 -1.05 -24.82
N ARG A 140 5.52 -0.89 -23.97
CA ARG A 140 6.80 -0.30 -24.36
C ARG A 140 7.92 -1.35 -24.18
N PRO A 141 8.28 -2.11 -25.23
CA PRO A 141 9.40 -3.03 -25.18
C PRO A 141 10.73 -2.32 -24.89
N LEU A 142 11.69 -3.00 -24.28
CA LEU A 142 13.04 -2.47 -24.04
C LEU A 142 13.79 -2.16 -25.35
N SER A 143 13.50 -2.92 -26.41
CA SER A 143 13.98 -2.69 -27.75
C SER A 143 12.88 -2.96 -28.79
N GLY A 144 12.88 -2.21 -29.89
CA GLY A 144 11.92 -2.38 -30.99
C GLY A 144 10.71 -1.44 -30.92
N SER A 145 9.57 -1.92 -31.41
CA SER A 145 8.28 -1.24 -31.38
C SER A 145 7.23 -2.12 -30.72
N CYS A 146 6.13 -1.51 -30.29
CA CYS A 146 4.96 -2.25 -29.83
C CYS A 146 4.44 -3.14 -30.96
N ARG A 147 3.69 -4.19 -30.61
CA ARG A 147 3.11 -5.13 -31.58
C ARG A 147 2.12 -4.46 -32.55
N CYS A 148 1.63 -3.26 -32.24
CA CYS A 148 0.88 -2.41 -33.19
C CYS A 148 1.75 -1.75 -34.28
N GLY A 149 3.08 -1.88 -34.21
CA GLY A 149 4.05 -1.26 -35.12
C GLY A 149 4.60 0.07 -34.63
N LEU A 150 3.96 0.74 -33.67
CA LEU A 150 4.35 2.06 -33.17
C LEU A 150 5.33 1.98 -31.99
N ARG A 151 6.16 3.02 -31.82
CA ARG A 151 6.92 3.25 -30.58
C ARG A 151 6.14 4.22 -29.70
N HIS A 152 5.60 3.71 -28.60
CA HIS A 152 4.88 4.52 -27.62
C HIS A 152 5.86 5.31 -26.72
N SER A 153 5.51 6.56 -26.43
CA SER A 153 6.16 7.35 -25.37
C SER A 153 5.70 6.86 -23.99
N GLU A 154 6.27 7.37 -22.90
CA GLU A 154 5.86 7.00 -21.53
C GLU A 154 4.43 7.38 -21.17
N ASP A 155 3.97 8.50 -21.72
CA ASP A 155 2.69 9.12 -21.41
C ASP A 155 1.61 8.78 -22.45
N ASP A 156 1.92 7.86 -23.36
CA ASP A 156 0.97 7.43 -24.39
C ASP A 156 -0.25 6.74 -23.74
N THR A 157 -1.42 7.33 -23.95
CA THR A 157 -2.70 6.87 -23.40
C THR A 157 -3.12 5.48 -23.90
N ALA A 158 -2.57 5.01 -25.01
CA ALA A 158 -2.82 3.67 -25.51
C ALA A 158 -2.18 2.60 -24.62
N LEU A 159 -1.12 2.91 -23.86
CA LEU A 159 -0.39 1.91 -23.07
C LEU A 159 -1.29 1.19 -22.07
N GLY A 160 -1.30 -0.14 -22.17
CA GLY A 160 -2.15 -1.02 -21.36
C GLY A 160 -3.52 -1.31 -21.96
N ALA A 161 -3.97 -0.54 -22.96
CA ALA A 161 -5.19 -0.84 -23.70
C ALA A 161 -4.99 -2.09 -24.58
N PRO A 162 -6.05 -2.91 -24.80
CA PRO A 162 -5.98 -4.06 -25.70
C PRO A 162 -5.63 -3.64 -27.14
N LEU A 163 -4.80 -4.44 -27.81
CA LEU A 163 -4.54 -4.27 -29.25
C LEU A 163 -5.78 -4.61 -30.09
N ASP A 164 -6.55 -5.59 -29.61
CA ASP A 164 -7.83 -6.01 -30.15
C ASP A 164 -8.84 -5.96 -29.00
N PRO A 165 -9.65 -4.88 -28.92
CA PRO A 165 -10.67 -4.75 -27.88
C PRO A 165 -11.74 -5.85 -27.94
N ASP A 166 -12.11 -6.32 -29.13
CA ASP A 166 -13.19 -7.31 -29.28
C ASP A 166 -12.73 -8.71 -28.84
N GLY A 167 -11.43 -9.01 -28.98
CA GLY A 167 -10.82 -10.27 -28.59
C GLY A 167 -10.29 -10.33 -27.14
N TYR A 168 -10.37 -9.25 -26.36
CA TYR A 168 -9.80 -9.20 -25.00
C TYR A 168 -10.70 -9.84 -23.94
N ASP A 169 -10.15 -10.69 -23.06
CA ASP A 169 -10.90 -11.34 -21.98
C ASP A 169 -11.12 -10.38 -20.79
N TYR A 170 -11.98 -9.38 -20.97
CA TYR A 170 -12.36 -8.43 -19.93
C TYR A 170 -12.98 -9.11 -18.71
N ALA A 171 -13.82 -10.14 -18.92
CA ALA A 171 -14.42 -10.88 -17.82
C ALA A 171 -13.35 -11.57 -16.96
N GLY A 172 -12.36 -12.21 -17.61
CA GLY A 172 -11.21 -12.77 -16.92
C GLY A 172 -10.40 -11.73 -16.14
N ALA A 173 -10.16 -10.55 -16.72
CA ALA A 173 -9.42 -9.47 -16.06
C ALA A 173 -10.16 -8.91 -14.83
N VAL A 174 -11.47 -8.69 -14.93
CA VAL A 174 -12.31 -8.20 -13.82
C VAL A 174 -12.37 -9.25 -12.71
N LEU A 175 -12.63 -10.52 -13.05
CA LEU A 175 -12.67 -11.60 -12.08
C LEU A 175 -11.31 -11.79 -11.41
N TRP A 176 -10.21 -11.70 -12.15
CA TRP A 176 -8.86 -11.74 -11.57
C TRP A 176 -8.66 -10.67 -10.50
N ASN A 177 -8.98 -9.41 -10.81
CA ASN A 177 -8.85 -8.31 -9.86
C ASN A 177 -9.75 -8.52 -8.62
N ASN A 178 -10.99 -8.97 -8.83
CA ASN A 178 -11.94 -9.23 -7.74
C ASN A 178 -11.42 -10.31 -6.78
N TYR A 179 -10.82 -11.38 -7.32
CA TYR A 179 -10.28 -12.50 -6.54
C TYR A 179 -8.78 -12.37 -6.19
N ALA A 180 -8.15 -11.23 -6.48
CA ALA A 180 -6.72 -11.00 -6.22
C ALA A 180 -6.33 -11.22 -4.74
N SER A 181 -7.23 -10.87 -3.82
CA SER A 181 -7.05 -11.11 -2.38
C SER A 181 -7.09 -12.59 -2.00
N ASP A 182 -7.92 -13.40 -2.67
CA ASP A 182 -7.95 -14.85 -2.45
C ASP A 182 -6.69 -15.55 -2.98
N LEU A 183 -6.20 -15.10 -4.14
CA LEU A 183 -4.93 -15.56 -4.70
C LEU A 183 -3.79 -15.30 -3.72
N TRP A 184 -3.74 -14.10 -3.13
CA TRP A 184 -2.79 -13.76 -2.07
C TRP A 184 -2.98 -14.63 -0.81
N ARG A 185 -4.22 -14.82 -0.36
CA ARG A 185 -4.53 -15.67 0.80
C ARG A 185 -3.98 -17.09 0.60
N TYR A 186 -4.29 -17.72 -0.53
CA TYR A 186 -3.77 -19.06 -0.84
C TYR A 186 -2.27 -19.08 -1.03
N PHE A 187 -1.68 -18.04 -1.62
CA PHE A 187 -0.22 -17.92 -1.72
C PHE A 187 0.43 -18.00 -0.35
N THR A 188 -0.05 -17.23 0.64
CA THR A 188 0.54 -17.25 1.98
C THR A 188 0.31 -18.57 2.74
N ILE A 189 -0.78 -19.29 2.44
CA ILE A 189 -1.03 -20.63 2.97
C ILE A 189 -0.04 -21.64 2.38
N TYR A 190 0.10 -21.66 1.05
CA TYR A 190 1.01 -22.58 0.38
C TYR A 190 2.47 -22.26 0.68
N LEU A 191 2.85 -20.98 0.78
CA LEU A 191 4.20 -20.58 1.16
C LEU A 191 4.64 -21.25 2.47
N ARG A 192 3.81 -21.19 3.52
CA ARG A 192 4.13 -21.83 4.80
C ARG A 192 4.21 -23.36 4.72
N ARG A 193 3.39 -23.98 3.86
CA ARG A 193 3.43 -25.43 3.61
C ARG A 193 4.71 -25.83 2.88
N GLU A 194 5.07 -25.09 1.84
CA GLU A 194 6.26 -25.30 1.03
C GLU A 194 7.55 -25.09 1.85
N ILE A 195 7.55 -24.12 2.78
CA ILE A 195 8.63 -23.90 3.75
C ILE A 195 8.77 -25.10 4.69
N ALA A 196 7.67 -25.51 5.33
CA ALA A 196 7.70 -26.63 6.28
C ALA A 196 8.17 -27.93 5.61
N ALA A 197 7.65 -28.23 4.41
CA ALA A 197 8.05 -29.40 3.65
C ALA A 197 9.54 -29.41 3.30
N ARG A 198 10.10 -28.28 2.86
CA ARG A 198 11.55 -28.14 2.55
C ARG A 198 12.44 -28.22 3.78
N ALA A 199 11.94 -27.76 4.92
CA ALA A 199 12.64 -27.89 6.20
C ALA A 199 12.55 -29.31 6.79
N GLY A 200 11.78 -30.23 6.19
CA GLY A 200 11.53 -31.56 6.74
C GLY A 200 10.65 -31.54 8.00
N LEU A 201 9.83 -30.51 8.17
CA LEU A 201 9.04 -30.25 9.37
C LEU A 201 7.53 -30.34 9.10
N THR A 202 6.78 -30.59 10.18
CA THR A 202 5.34 -30.29 10.16
C THR A 202 5.13 -28.77 10.13
N GLN A 203 3.99 -28.31 9.62
CA GLN A 203 3.65 -26.87 9.63
C GLN A 203 3.64 -26.28 11.05
N LYS A 204 3.24 -27.08 12.05
CA LYS A 204 3.25 -26.68 13.46
C LYS A 204 4.68 -26.45 13.95
N ALA A 205 5.57 -27.43 13.74
CA ALA A 205 6.97 -27.35 14.15
C ALA A 205 7.71 -26.20 13.44
N ALA A 206 7.46 -26.00 12.13
CA ALA A 206 8.04 -24.88 11.40
C ALA A 206 7.61 -23.52 11.98
N ARG A 207 6.33 -23.36 12.33
CA ARG A 207 5.81 -22.14 12.96
C ARG A 207 6.39 -21.90 14.36
N GLU A 208 6.62 -22.96 15.13
CA GLU A 208 7.21 -22.88 16.48
C GLU A 208 8.70 -22.53 16.45
N GLN A 209 9.39 -22.73 15.32
CA GLN A 209 10.82 -22.43 15.17
C GLN A 209 11.09 -21.13 14.40
N CYS A 210 10.20 -20.73 13.50
CA CYS A 210 10.44 -19.62 12.58
C CYS A 210 9.16 -18.86 12.26
N ARG A 211 9.23 -17.54 12.43
CA ARG A 211 8.17 -16.63 12.00
C ARG A 211 8.44 -16.17 10.57
N VAL A 212 7.44 -16.34 9.70
CA VAL A 212 7.45 -15.77 8.34
C VAL A 212 6.71 -14.43 8.37
N SER A 213 7.48 -13.35 8.33
CA SER A 213 6.99 -11.97 8.32
C SER A 213 6.89 -11.46 6.88
N PHE A 214 5.84 -10.71 6.56
CA PHE A 214 5.74 -10.06 5.26
C PHE A 214 5.04 -8.70 5.33
N GLY A 215 5.46 -7.81 4.44
CA GLY A 215 4.74 -6.58 4.09
C GLY A 215 4.40 -6.64 2.61
N LYS A 216 3.16 -6.30 2.23
CA LYS A 216 2.73 -6.33 0.83
C LYS A 216 2.00 -5.06 0.41
N VAL A 217 2.21 -4.67 -0.84
CA VAL A 217 1.43 -3.63 -1.54
C VAL A 217 0.84 -4.21 -2.82
N ALA A 218 -0.30 -3.67 -3.22
CA ALA A 218 -0.96 -4.00 -4.46
C ALA A 218 -0.84 -2.79 -5.38
N GLU A 219 -0.50 -3.01 -6.65
CA GLU A 219 -0.42 -1.94 -7.63
C GLU A 219 -1.19 -2.34 -8.90
N TYR A 220 -1.84 -1.37 -9.54
CA TYR A 220 -2.40 -1.56 -10.87
C TYR A 220 -1.32 -1.39 -11.93
N GLN A 221 -1.13 -2.42 -12.76
CA GLN A 221 -0.39 -2.28 -13.99
C GLN A 221 -1.12 -1.31 -14.94
N ARG A 222 -0.42 -0.73 -15.92
CA ARG A 222 -1.06 0.11 -16.96
C ARG A 222 -2.27 -0.57 -17.64
N ARG A 223 -2.25 -1.90 -17.76
CA ARG A 223 -3.36 -2.72 -18.28
C ARG A 223 -4.52 -2.96 -17.29
N GLY A 224 -4.54 -2.26 -16.15
CA GLY A 224 -5.59 -2.37 -15.12
C GLY A 224 -5.58 -3.65 -14.29
N ALA A 225 -4.62 -4.57 -14.50
CA ALA A 225 -4.50 -5.78 -13.69
C ALA A 225 -3.70 -5.52 -12.42
N VAL A 226 -4.20 -6.00 -11.27
CA VAL A 226 -3.49 -5.92 -9.99
C VAL A 226 -2.28 -6.86 -9.99
N HIS A 227 -1.15 -6.36 -9.50
CA HIS A 227 0.02 -7.14 -9.14
C HIS A 227 0.44 -6.81 -7.71
N PHE A 228 1.11 -7.76 -7.05
CA PHE A 228 1.55 -7.61 -5.68
C PHE A 228 3.06 -7.54 -5.61
N HIS A 229 3.55 -6.59 -4.81
CA HIS A 229 4.92 -6.58 -4.33
C HIS A 229 4.92 -6.95 -2.85
N ALA A 230 5.80 -7.87 -2.48
CA ALA A 230 5.89 -8.36 -1.12
C ALA A 230 7.34 -8.45 -0.66
N VAL A 231 7.64 -7.84 0.49
CA VAL A 231 8.80 -8.19 1.28
C VAL A 231 8.43 -9.41 2.11
N VAL A 232 9.20 -10.49 2.03
CA VAL A 232 9.04 -11.68 2.87
C VAL A 232 10.36 -11.93 3.58
N ARG A 233 10.32 -12.14 4.90
CA ARG A 233 11.50 -12.31 5.76
C ARG A 233 11.28 -13.46 6.74
N PHE A 234 12.35 -14.22 6.99
CA PHE A 234 12.40 -15.16 8.10
C PHE A 234 12.91 -14.51 9.38
N ASP A 235 12.24 -14.77 10.49
CA ASP A 235 12.66 -14.36 11.83
C ASP A 235 12.72 -15.60 12.74
N GLY A 236 13.27 -15.43 13.94
CA GLY A 236 13.14 -16.42 15.00
C GLY A 236 11.69 -16.59 15.48
N PRO A 237 11.45 -17.50 16.43
CA PRO A 237 10.12 -17.96 16.78
C PRO A 237 9.21 -16.85 17.34
N ASP A 238 9.77 -15.95 18.15
CA ASP A 238 9.02 -14.84 18.78
C ASP A 238 9.01 -13.57 17.93
N GLY A 239 9.82 -13.53 16.87
CA GLY A 239 9.91 -12.40 15.94
C GLY A 239 11.33 -11.88 15.73
N PRO A 240 11.48 -10.59 15.39
CA PRO A 240 12.74 -10.05 14.86
C PRO A 240 13.91 -10.03 15.84
N ASP A 241 13.63 -10.19 17.15
CA ASP A 241 14.63 -10.16 18.22
C ASP A 241 15.54 -11.38 18.29
N SER A 242 15.18 -12.45 17.57
CA SER A 242 15.96 -13.68 17.52
C SER A 242 16.26 -14.08 16.07
N PRO A 243 17.44 -14.65 15.81
CA PRO A 243 17.81 -15.09 14.47
C PRO A 243 16.90 -16.24 14.01
N PRO A 244 16.63 -16.34 12.70
CA PRO A 244 15.92 -17.48 12.15
C PRO A 244 16.75 -18.76 12.29
N PRO A 245 16.12 -19.95 12.29
CA PRO A 245 16.83 -21.22 12.42
C PRO A 245 17.72 -21.51 11.20
N PRO A 246 18.75 -22.36 11.33
CA PRO A 246 19.73 -22.59 10.25
C PRO A 246 19.14 -23.07 8.91
N TRP A 247 17.99 -23.76 8.93
CA TRP A 247 17.32 -24.23 7.72
C TRP A 247 16.63 -23.11 6.94
N ALA A 248 16.35 -21.96 7.58
CA ALA A 248 15.56 -20.86 7.00
C ALA A 248 16.42 -19.98 6.08
N THR A 249 16.94 -20.58 5.00
CA THR A 249 17.86 -19.92 4.06
C THR A 249 17.13 -19.12 2.98
N LEU A 250 17.88 -18.28 2.28
CA LEU A 250 17.39 -17.51 1.13
C LEU A 250 16.93 -18.41 -0.03
N ASP A 251 17.66 -19.49 -0.30
CA ASP A 251 17.33 -20.45 -1.37
C ASP A 251 16.03 -21.17 -1.04
N LEU A 252 15.87 -21.63 0.21
CA LEU A 252 14.63 -22.27 0.66
C LEU A 252 13.44 -21.31 0.51
N LEU A 253 13.61 -20.04 0.91
CA LEU A 253 12.55 -19.02 0.77
C LEU A 253 12.18 -18.80 -0.70
N THR A 254 13.18 -18.65 -1.56
CA THR A 254 13.00 -18.43 -3.00
C THR A 254 12.24 -19.58 -3.64
N ASP A 255 12.70 -20.81 -3.42
CA ASP A 255 12.06 -22.01 -3.97
C ASP A 255 10.64 -22.21 -3.44
N ALA A 256 10.40 -21.91 -2.16
CA ALA A 256 9.08 -22.00 -1.55
C ALA A 256 8.11 -20.98 -2.16
N ILE A 257 8.55 -19.76 -2.45
CA ILE A 257 7.72 -18.73 -3.11
C ILE A 257 7.35 -19.16 -4.52
N HIS A 258 8.32 -19.65 -5.30
CA HIS A 258 8.07 -20.15 -6.65
C HIS A 258 7.08 -21.34 -6.65
N ALA A 259 7.25 -22.30 -5.74
CA ALA A 259 6.34 -23.43 -5.64
C ALA A 259 4.95 -23.03 -5.16
N ALA A 260 4.86 -22.15 -4.16
CA ALA A 260 3.59 -21.65 -3.64
C ALA A 260 2.80 -20.92 -4.73
N ALA A 261 3.45 -20.01 -5.47
CA ALA A 261 2.81 -19.28 -6.57
C ALA A 261 2.28 -20.24 -7.65
N ARG A 262 3.07 -21.22 -8.08
CA ARG A 262 2.61 -22.23 -9.07
C ARG A 262 1.43 -23.06 -8.58
N ARG A 263 1.35 -23.30 -7.28
CA ARG A 263 0.31 -24.13 -6.65
C ARG A 263 -1.03 -23.41 -6.47
N VAL A 264 -1.02 -22.08 -6.36
CA VAL A 264 -2.24 -21.31 -6.13
C VAL A 264 -3.25 -21.54 -7.27
N THR A 265 -4.46 -21.89 -6.85
CA THR A 265 -5.66 -21.98 -7.70
C THR A 265 -6.84 -21.41 -6.93
N VAL A 266 -7.64 -20.60 -7.61
CA VAL A 266 -8.93 -20.12 -7.10
C VAL A 266 -10.03 -20.54 -8.07
N PRO A 267 -10.88 -21.52 -7.69
CA PRO A 267 -12.05 -21.85 -8.50
C PRO A 267 -13.08 -20.71 -8.36
N VAL A 268 -13.57 -20.25 -9.50
CA VAL A 268 -14.64 -19.26 -9.61
C VAL A 268 -15.83 -19.97 -10.23
N PRO A 269 -16.99 -20.03 -9.55
CA PRO A 269 -18.18 -20.68 -10.09
C PRO A 269 -18.68 -19.93 -11.33
N ALA A 270 -19.43 -20.65 -12.18
CA ALA A 270 -20.14 -20.01 -13.28
C ALA A 270 -21.18 -19.01 -12.74
N ALA A 271 -21.36 -17.90 -13.44
CA ALA A 271 -22.34 -16.88 -13.09
C ALA A 271 -22.92 -16.29 -14.38
N GLU A 272 -24.25 -16.31 -14.50
CA GLU A 272 -24.96 -15.82 -15.69
C GLU A 272 -24.41 -16.41 -17.00
N ASN A 273 -23.90 -15.56 -17.90
CA ASN A 273 -23.29 -15.95 -19.17
C ASN A 273 -21.77 -16.24 -19.07
N GLN A 274 -21.19 -16.19 -17.88
CA GLN A 274 -19.77 -16.47 -17.65
C GLN A 274 -19.57 -17.91 -17.18
N PRO A 275 -18.71 -18.70 -17.86
CA PRO A 275 -18.41 -20.06 -17.43
C PRO A 275 -17.60 -20.08 -16.13
N ALA A 276 -17.56 -21.23 -15.47
CA ALA A 276 -16.66 -21.44 -14.33
C ALA A 276 -15.21 -21.30 -14.78
N ARG A 277 -14.36 -20.72 -13.91
CA ARG A 277 -12.94 -20.44 -14.21
C ARG A 277 -12.05 -20.93 -13.08
N THR A 278 -10.79 -21.18 -13.39
CA THR A 278 -9.74 -21.39 -12.37
C THR A 278 -8.69 -20.32 -12.53
N LEU A 279 -8.61 -19.41 -11.57
CA LEU A 279 -7.63 -18.32 -11.57
C LEU A 279 -6.29 -18.80 -10.99
N ARG A 280 -5.19 -18.34 -11.59
CA ARG A 280 -3.80 -18.64 -11.21
C ARG A 280 -2.90 -17.43 -11.44
N TRP A 281 -1.82 -17.30 -10.69
CA TRP A 281 -0.78 -16.32 -10.99
C TRP A 281 -0.27 -16.46 -12.42
N GLY A 282 0.13 -15.33 -13.01
CA GLY A 282 0.79 -15.30 -14.30
C GLY A 282 2.16 -15.97 -14.25
N THR A 283 2.75 -16.16 -15.43
CA THR A 283 4.10 -16.76 -15.56
C THR A 283 5.20 -15.82 -15.12
N GLN A 284 4.94 -14.50 -15.09
CA GLN A 284 5.88 -13.50 -14.62
C GLN A 284 5.83 -13.42 -13.08
N LEU A 285 6.77 -14.11 -12.45
CA LEU A 285 7.07 -14.03 -11.03
C LEU A 285 8.54 -13.62 -10.92
N ASP A 286 8.80 -12.53 -10.23
CA ASP A 286 10.14 -12.04 -9.95
C ASP A 286 10.41 -12.15 -8.45
N VAL A 287 11.54 -12.76 -8.06
CA VAL A 287 11.93 -12.95 -6.66
C VAL A 287 13.38 -12.52 -6.52
N GLN A 288 13.58 -11.37 -5.87
CA GLN A 288 14.90 -10.77 -5.71
C GLN A 288 15.31 -10.81 -4.25
N PRO A 289 16.47 -11.40 -3.90
CA PRO A 289 17.06 -11.25 -2.58
C PRO A 289 17.26 -9.77 -2.22
N ILE A 290 16.94 -9.40 -0.98
CA ILE A 290 17.23 -8.05 -0.47
C ILE A 290 18.51 -8.15 0.34
N ARG A 291 19.59 -7.53 -0.13
CA ARG A 291 20.89 -7.53 0.55
C ARG A 291 21.13 -6.21 1.28
N SER A 292 21.93 -6.29 2.33
CA SER A 292 22.40 -5.13 3.09
C SER A 292 23.26 -4.23 2.20
N ALA A 293 23.08 -2.92 2.30
CA ALA A 293 23.80 -1.92 1.49
C ALA A 293 25.34 -2.01 1.62
N ASP A 294 25.85 -2.60 2.70
CA ASP A 294 27.29 -2.78 2.94
C ASP A 294 27.93 -3.88 2.06
N ALA A 295 27.13 -4.59 1.26
CA ALA A 295 27.59 -5.67 0.36
C ALA A 295 28.22 -5.16 -0.96
N GLY A 296 28.27 -3.85 -1.19
CA GLY A 296 29.23 -3.21 -2.10
C GLY A 296 29.21 -3.60 -3.58
N THR A 297 28.07 -4.05 -4.13
CA THR A 297 27.98 -4.40 -5.56
C THR A 297 26.93 -3.57 -6.29
N ASP A 298 27.34 -2.96 -7.40
CA ASP A 298 26.47 -2.19 -8.29
C ASP A 298 25.42 -3.10 -8.95
N GLY A 299 24.13 -2.75 -8.81
CA GLY A 299 23.01 -3.44 -9.44
C GLY A 299 22.15 -4.31 -8.51
N GLU A 300 22.48 -4.45 -7.23
CA GLU A 300 21.67 -5.21 -6.27
C GLU A 300 20.52 -4.39 -5.64
N LEU A 301 19.40 -5.06 -5.34
CA LEU A 301 18.23 -4.43 -4.73
C LEU A 301 18.47 -4.15 -3.24
N THR A 302 18.74 -2.88 -2.90
CA THR A 302 19.06 -2.46 -1.53
C THR A 302 17.82 -2.30 -0.65
N GLU A 303 18.01 -2.41 0.66
CA GLU A 303 16.97 -2.20 1.67
C GLU A 303 16.27 -0.83 1.54
N GLN A 304 17.03 0.22 1.24
CA GLN A 304 16.51 1.57 1.04
C GLN A 304 15.71 1.69 -0.26
N ALA A 305 16.18 1.06 -1.35
CA ALA A 305 15.45 1.02 -2.61
C ALA A 305 14.09 0.33 -2.44
N VAL A 306 14.05 -0.80 -1.72
CA VAL A 306 12.80 -1.52 -1.41
C VAL A 306 11.86 -0.69 -0.55
N ALA A 307 12.35 -0.08 0.54
CA ALA A 307 11.51 0.75 1.41
C ALA A 307 10.90 1.94 0.64
N SER A 308 11.71 2.64 -0.15
CA SER A 308 11.26 3.75 -1.01
C SER A 308 10.26 3.28 -2.05
N TYR A 309 10.50 2.12 -2.67
CA TYR A 309 9.59 1.52 -3.65
C TYR A 309 8.24 1.19 -3.01
N VAL A 310 8.22 0.44 -1.91
CA VAL A 310 6.98 0.06 -1.22
C VAL A 310 6.20 1.29 -0.74
N ALA A 311 6.89 2.30 -0.19
CA ALA A 311 6.25 3.56 0.23
C ALA A 311 5.60 4.31 -0.93
N LYS A 312 6.29 4.41 -2.06
CA LYS A 312 5.78 5.03 -3.29
C LYS A 312 4.49 4.36 -3.77
N TYR A 313 4.39 3.03 -3.67
CA TYR A 313 3.23 2.30 -4.16
C TYR A 313 2.10 2.12 -3.15
N ALA A 314 2.37 2.34 -1.87
CA ALA A 314 1.35 2.31 -0.83
C ALA A 314 0.25 3.36 -1.03
N THR A 315 0.57 4.51 -1.63
CA THR A 315 -0.40 5.56 -2.00
C THR A 315 -0.93 5.38 -3.42
N LYS A 316 -0.07 5.00 -4.39
CA LYS A 316 -0.48 4.78 -5.78
C LYS A 316 -1.55 3.69 -5.95
N ALA A 317 -1.54 2.66 -5.11
CA ALA A 317 -2.57 1.63 -5.06
C ALA A 317 -4.00 2.20 -4.98
N ALA A 318 -4.15 3.39 -4.39
CA ALA A 318 -5.42 4.07 -4.23
C ALA A 318 -5.75 5.03 -5.40
N GLU A 319 -4.81 5.33 -6.29
CA GLU A 319 -4.92 6.37 -7.33
C GLU A 319 -5.13 5.83 -8.75
N THR A 320 -4.60 4.64 -9.08
CA THR A 320 -4.37 4.24 -10.49
C THR A 320 -5.48 3.44 -11.19
N THR A 321 -6.72 3.53 -10.73
CA THR A 321 -7.86 3.17 -11.59
C THR A 321 -8.40 4.46 -12.18
N GLY A 322 -8.30 4.65 -13.49
CA GLY A 322 -8.93 5.76 -14.25
C GLY A 322 -10.47 5.80 -14.16
N THR A 323 -11.05 5.20 -13.13
CA THR A 323 -12.39 5.45 -12.64
C THR A 323 -12.46 6.89 -12.15
N VAL A 324 -13.52 7.58 -12.59
CA VAL A 324 -13.81 8.97 -12.25
C VAL A 324 -13.67 9.17 -10.74
N ASP A 325 -12.67 9.96 -10.35
CA ASP A 325 -12.43 10.36 -8.97
C ASP A 325 -13.49 11.42 -8.62
N ARG A 326 -14.73 10.99 -8.39
CA ARG A 326 -15.82 11.82 -7.81
C ARG A 326 -15.80 11.77 -6.30
#